data_AF-A0A383W187-F1
#
_entry.id   AF-A0A383W187-F1
#
_cell.length_a   1.000
_cell.length_b   1.000
_cell.length_c   1.000
_cell.angle_alpha   90.00
_cell.angle_beta   90.00
_cell.angle_gamma   90.00
#
_symmetry.space_group_name_H-M   'P 1'
#
loop_
_entity.id
_entity.type
_entity.pdbx_description
1 polymer ?
#
loop_
_entity_poly.entity_id
_entity_poly.type
_entity_poly.pdbx_seq_one_letter_code
_entity_poly.pdbx_strand_id
1 'polypeptide(L)'
;MQRALQSATSSAGKEEQEQHLQAVLWLLRAARNAAAAVHASEHLVRLPALPLHWALHLVTAGVRITYAQLLAAACSTVPGVEVWVQAQQQLGVQTDMPAAAVAVCCGDIAAEALDTSRLSVKDAADLLQIAVNCSSQDTATALFESMARSQRTLDFKLLEPAAVRRILVTAALRQHASVIETLAMQAGVEQIVDPATFEAVLSHLMTQRHEDVCAWLLDTCATAAATLSSDAVARLILQALESGPKCQQHGSLVSKLICMPAAAQMSSSDMARIIQSIDWLGTLVWRVLTICWSQRSCTLVPAVECVSHATARHTNKLGRHADTCAPVSGQHMPTCPAADASGARFWRCKCCENGHMGPSGCTCCFLSSEWWQQLQAGFVAE
;
A
#
# COMPACT_ATOMS: atom_id res chain seq x y z
N MET A 1 -28.87 -16.04 20.77
CA MET A 1 -27.41 -15.92 20.81
C MET A 1 -26.81 -15.75 19.42
N GLN A 2 -26.95 -16.71 18.50
CA GLN A 2 -26.39 -16.62 17.15
C GLN A 2 -26.75 -15.34 16.38
N ARG A 3 -28.03 -14.91 16.39
CA ARG A 3 -28.43 -13.64 15.75
C ARG A 3 -27.73 -12.42 16.35
N ALA A 4 -27.54 -12.38 17.68
CA ALA A 4 -26.84 -11.28 18.34
C ALA A 4 -25.34 -11.28 17.99
N LEU A 5 -24.73 -12.46 17.87
CA LEU A 5 -23.34 -12.62 17.41
C LEU A 5 -23.18 -12.17 15.96
N GLN A 6 -24.09 -12.57 15.08
CA GLN A 6 -24.10 -12.14 13.67
C GLN A 6 -24.25 -10.60 13.56
N SER A 7 -25.12 -10.01 14.38
CA SER A 7 -25.31 -8.56 14.40
C SER A 7 -24.06 -7.83 14.93
N ALA A 8 -23.42 -8.38 15.98
CA ALA A 8 -22.15 -7.84 16.49
C ALA A 8 -21.02 -7.90 15.43
N THR A 9 -20.97 -8.96 14.60
CA THR A 9 -19.97 -9.07 13.52
C THR A 9 -20.24 -8.13 12.35
N SER A 10 -21.50 -7.77 12.08
CA SER A 10 -21.87 -6.92 10.94
C SER A 10 -22.03 -5.45 11.29
N SER A 11 -21.97 -5.10 12.59
CA SER A 11 -22.18 -3.74 13.07
C SER A 11 -21.15 -2.78 12.49
N ALA A 12 -21.62 -1.71 11.86
CA ALA A 12 -20.76 -0.64 11.34
C ALA A 12 -20.33 0.35 12.45
N GLY A 13 -21.08 0.40 13.57
CA GLY A 13 -20.86 1.33 14.67
C GLY A 13 -20.29 0.66 15.92
N LYS A 14 -19.43 1.38 16.66
CA LYS A 14 -18.92 0.93 17.96
C LYS A 14 -20.05 0.75 18.99
N GLU A 15 -21.00 1.70 19.04
CA GLU A 15 -22.12 1.65 19.99
C GLU A 15 -23.05 0.45 19.76
N GLU A 16 -23.38 0.15 18.50
CA GLU A 16 -24.21 -0.99 18.14
C GLU A 16 -23.50 -2.32 18.45
N GLN A 17 -22.18 -2.39 18.20
CA GLN A 17 -21.36 -3.54 18.58
C GLN A 17 -21.38 -3.76 20.11
N GLU A 18 -21.24 -2.70 20.91
CA GLU A 18 -21.31 -2.78 22.38
C GLU A 18 -22.69 -3.24 22.88
N GLN A 19 -23.78 -2.75 22.30
CA GLN A 19 -25.13 -3.20 22.64
C GLN A 19 -25.32 -4.70 22.35
N HIS A 20 -24.83 -5.18 21.21
CA HIS A 20 -24.90 -6.60 20.87
C HIS A 20 -24.01 -7.45 21.79
N LEU A 21 -22.82 -6.98 22.14
CA LEU A 21 -21.94 -7.66 23.10
C LEU A 21 -22.59 -7.75 24.49
N GLN A 22 -23.26 -6.69 24.94
CA GLN A 22 -24.02 -6.70 26.19
C GLN A 22 -25.17 -7.72 26.16
N ALA A 23 -25.89 -7.82 25.03
CA ALA A 23 -26.94 -8.82 24.85
C ALA A 23 -26.39 -10.26 24.86
N VAL A 24 -25.24 -10.50 24.21
CA VAL A 24 -24.56 -11.80 24.25
C VAL A 24 -24.12 -12.14 25.67
N LEU A 25 -23.53 -11.19 26.39
CA LEU A 25 -23.11 -11.37 27.78
C LEU A 25 -24.29 -11.70 28.70
N TRP A 26 -25.43 -11.00 28.53
CA TRP A 26 -26.65 -11.29 29.26
C TRP A 26 -27.15 -12.71 29.00
N LEU A 27 -27.17 -13.15 27.73
CA LEU A 27 -27.57 -14.50 27.34
C LEU A 27 -26.64 -15.57 27.93
N LEU A 28 -25.32 -15.36 27.90
CA LEU A 28 -24.36 -16.30 28.47
C LEU A 28 -24.56 -16.46 29.99
N ARG A 29 -24.79 -15.36 30.71
CA ARG A 29 -25.09 -15.37 32.15
C ARG A 29 -26.42 -16.06 32.47
N ALA A 30 -27.42 -15.89 31.62
CA ALA A 30 -28.74 -16.50 31.79
C ALA A 30 -28.73 -18.01 31.51
N ALA A 31 -27.97 -18.47 30.51
CA ALA A 31 -28.01 -19.86 30.07
C ALA A 31 -27.29 -20.83 31.02
N ARG A 32 -26.31 -20.36 31.83
CA ARG A 32 -25.50 -21.11 32.82
C ARG A 32 -24.91 -22.45 32.34
N ASN A 33 -25.01 -22.79 31.06
CA ASN A 33 -24.60 -24.06 30.49
C ASN A 33 -23.28 -23.90 29.73
N ALA A 34 -22.32 -24.78 30.01
CA ALA A 34 -21.01 -24.77 29.36
C ALA A 34 -21.13 -24.90 27.82
N ALA A 35 -22.14 -25.63 27.33
CA ALA A 35 -22.37 -25.84 25.89
C ALA A 35 -22.64 -24.53 25.12
N ALA A 36 -23.40 -23.58 25.70
CA ALA A 36 -23.63 -22.30 25.02
C ALA A 36 -22.35 -21.47 24.94
N ALA A 37 -21.51 -21.52 25.97
CA ALA A 37 -20.23 -20.82 25.98
C ALA A 37 -19.25 -21.39 24.93
N VAL A 38 -19.23 -22.71 24.74
CA VAL A 38 -18.41 -23.39 23.71
C VAL A 38 -18.86 -22.99 22.30
N HIS A 39 -20.16 -23.04 22.00
CA HIS A 39 -20.64 -22.60 20.68
C HIS A 39 -20.45 -21.10 20.46
N ALA A 40 -20.55 -20.29 21.52
CA ALA A 40 -20.29 -18.86 21.42
C ALA A 40 -18.81 -18.58 21.13
N SER A 41 -17.87 -19.35 21.69
CA SER A 41 -16.43 -19.07 21.53
C SER A 41 -15.96 -19.11 20.08
N GLU A 42 -16.47 -20.05 19.28
CA GLU A 42 -16.16 -20.16 17.84
C GLU A 42 -16.53 -18.92 17.04
N HIS A 43 -17.62 -18.25 17.43
CA HIS A 43 -18.08 -17.02 16.78
C HIS A 43 -17.44 -15.78 17.38
N LEU A 44 -17.27 -15.75 18.71
CA LEU A 44 -16.72 -14.62 19.43
C LEU A 44 -15.25 -14.38 19.08
N VAL A 45 -14.45 -15.42 18.92
CA VAL A 45 -13.04 -15.28 18.51
C VAL A 45 -12.89 -14.62 17.13
N ARG A 46 -13.94 -14.64 16.31
CA ARG A 46 -13.97 -14.01 14.98
C ARG A 46 -14.44 -12.55 15.00
N LEU A 47 -14.80 -12.01 16.17
CA LEU A 47 -15.14 -10.60 16.28
C LEU A 47 -13.87 -9.75 16.13
N PRO A 48 -13.81 -8.88 15.11
CA PRO A 48 -12.63 -8.05 14.88
C PRO A 48 -12.49 -7.00 15.99
N ALA A 49 -11.25 -6.76 16.42
CA ALA A 49 -10.85 -5.64 17.29
C ALA A 49 -11.67 -5.54 18.60
N LEU A 50 -12.01 -6.67 19.21
CA LEU A 50 -12.74 -6.70 20.47
C LEU A 50 -11.94 -6.00 21.58
N PRO A 51 -12.50 -4.99 22.27
CA PRO A 51 -11.81 -4.37 23.41
C PRO A 51 -11.55 -5.37 24.54
N LEU A 52 -10.38 -5.26 25.19
CA LEU A 52 -9.96 -6.18 26.26
C LEU A 52 -10.99 -6.31 27.40
N HIS A 53 -11.64 -5.21 27.81
CA HIS A 53 -12.64 -5.25 28.88
C HIS A 53 -13.85 -6.14 28.53
N TRP A 54 -14.25 -6.19 27.26
CA TRP A 54 -15.29 -7.11 26.79
C TRP A 54 -14.81 -8.55 26.80
N ALA A 55 -13.58 -8.80 26.35
CA ALA A 55 -12.99 -10.14 26.42
C ALA A 55 -12.95 -10.66 27.88
N LEU A 56 -12.57 -9.81 28.84
CA LEU A 56 -12.60 -10.13 30.28
C LEU A 56 -14.01 -10.49 30.76
N HIS A 57 -15.04 -9.71 30.40
CA HIS A 57 -16.41 -10.01 30.78
C HIS A 57 -16.93 -11.33 30.18
N LEU A 58 -16.60 -11.61 28.92
CA LEU A 58 -17.00 -12.84 28.23
C LEU A 58 -16.29 -14.06 28.81
N VAL A 59 -14.99 -13.96 29.10
CA VAL A 59 -14.24 -15.03 29.77
C VAL A 59 -14.76 -15.26 31.19
N THR A 60 -15.10 -14.19 31.93
CA THR A 60 -15.76 -14.31 33.25
C THR A 60 -17.12 -15.01 33.14
N ALA A 61 -17.85 -14.80 32.05
CA ALA A 61 -19.11 -15.49 31.76
C ALA A 61 -18.94 -16.93 31.26
N GLY A 62 -17.71 -17.46 31.22
CA GLY A 62 -17.42 -18.86 30.90
C GLY A 62 -16.95 -19.13 29.48
N VAL A 63 -16.77 -18.10 28.63
CA VAL A 63 -16.19 -18.27 27.29
C VAL A 63 -14.73 -18.69 27.42
N ARG A 64 -14.33 -19.71 26.66
CA ARG A 64 -12.95 -20.21 26.59
C ARG A 64 -12.53 -20.29 25.14
N ILE A 65 -11.42 -19.66 24.80
CA ILE A 65 -10.80 -19.74 23.47
C ILE A 65 -9.67 -20.77 23.56
N THR A 66 -9.75 -21.80 22.72
CA THR A 66 -8.68 -22.79 22.58
C THR A 66 -7.57 -22.30 21.65
N TYR A 67 -6.39 -22.92 21.71
CA TYR A 67 -5.31 -22.59 20.78
C TYR A 67 -5.73 -22.79 19.31
N ALA A 68 -6.45 -23.87 19.01
CA ALA A 68 -6.94 -24.14 17.66
C ALA A 68 -7.92 -23.06 17.16
N GLN A 69 -8.81 -22.56 18.02
CA GLN A 69 -9.73 -21.48 17.69
C GLN A 69 -9.00 -20.15 17.45
N LEU A 70 -8.01 -19.84 18.30
CA LEU A 70 -7.16 -18.67 18.15
C LEU A 70 -6.42 -18.69 16.81
N LEU A 71 -5.77 -19.82 16.50
CA LEU A 71 -5.04 -20.00 15.26
C LEU A 71 -5.95 -19.94 14.03
N ALA A 72 -7.15 -20.53 14.09
CA ALA A 72 -8.12 -20.44 13.01
C ALA A 72 -8.58 -18.99 12.77
N ALA A 73 -8.77 -18.20 13.82
CA ALA A 73 -9.10 -16.78 13.73
C ALA A 73 -7.93 -15.97 13.14
N ALA A 74 -6.69 -16.22 13.60
CA ALA A 74 -5.49 -15.58 13.06
C ALA A 74 -5.27 -15.94 11.57
N CYS A 75 -5.48 -17.20 11.21
CA CYS A 75 -5.46 -17.68 9.82
C CYS A 75 -6.55 -17.08 8.93
N SER A 76 -7.62 -16.57 9.55
CA SER A 76 -8.71 -15.84 8.89
C SER A 76 -8.50 -14.32 8.95
N THR A 77 -7.32 -13.85 9.37
CA THR A 77 -6.93 -12.44 9.47
C THR A 77 -7.85 -11.60 10.38
N VAL A 78 -8.47 -12.23 11.38
CA VAL A 78 -9.35 -11.53 12.33
C VAL A 78 -8.48 -10.64 13.22
N PRO A 79 -8.59 -9.30 13.17
CA PRO A 79 -7.72 -8.44 13.96
C PRO A 79 -8.00 -8.56 15.46
N GLY A 80 -6.96 -8.44 16.29
CA GLY A 80 -7.11 -8.32 17.75
C GLY A 80 -7.31 -9.65 18.48
N VAL A 81 -6.86 -10.78 17.93
CA VAL A 81 -7.00 -12.10 18.56
C VAL A 81 -6.28 -12.22 19.91
N GLU A 82 -5.23 -11.42 20.14
CA GLU A 82 -4.41 -11.40 21.34
C GLU A 82 -5.20 -11.06 22.61
N VAL A 83 -6.27 -10.27 22.48
CA VAL A 83 -7.09 -9.83 23.62
C VAL A 83 -7.75 -11.01 24.34
N TRP A 84 -8.02 -12.10 23.62
CA TRP A 84 -8.56 -13.33 24.21
C TRP A 84 -7.54 -14.03 25.09
N VAL A 85 -6.28 -14.06 24.64
CA VAL A 85 -5.18 -14.66 25.42
C VAL A 85 -4.90 -13.83 26.65
N GLN A 86 -4.82 -12.49 26.49
CA GLN A 86 -4.63 -11.55 27.59
C GLN A 86 -5.75 -11.68 28.64
N ALA A 87 -7.01 -11.74 28.22
CA ALA A 87 -8.13 -11.91 29.14
C ALA A 87 -8.09 -13.24 29.90
N GLN A 88 -7.77 -14.35 29.24
CA GLN A 88 -7.63 -15.66 29.89
C GLN A 88 -6.46 -15.69 30.88
N GLN A 89 -5.33 -15.06 30.56
CA GLN A 89 -4.18 -14.93 31.45
C GLN A 89 -4.49 -14.06 32.69
N GLN A 90 -5.09 -12.89 32.50
CA GLN A 90 -5.44 -11.99 33.62
C GLN A 90 -6.43 -12.62 34.60
N LEU A 91 -7.28 -13.54 34.13
CA LEU A 91 -8.26 -14.24 34.96
C LEU A 91 -7.75 -15.59 35.50
N GLY A 92 -6.48 -15.94 35.24
CA GLY A 92 -5.90 -17.22 35.69
C GLY A 92 -6.61 -18.44 35.13
N VAL A 93 -7.23 -18.31 33.94
CA VAL A 93 -7.94 -19.41 33.29
C VAL A 93 -6.93 -20.37 32.70
N GLN A 94 -7.03 -21.65 33.04
CA GLN A 94 -6.24 -22.69 32.38
C GLN A 94 -6.68 -22.84 30.92
N THR A 95 -5.70 -22.86 30.01
CA THR A 95 -5.91 -22.99 28.56
C THR A 95 -4.98 -24.06 28.00
N ASP A 96 -5.29 -24.53 26.80
CA ASP A 96 -4.42 -25.39 25.98
C ASP A 96 -3.38 -24.58 25.18
N MET A 97 -3.23 -23.27 25.46
CA MET A 97 -2.33 -22.40 24.70
C MET A 97 -0.87 -22.67 25.04
N PRO A 98 0.00 -22.92 24.05
CA PRO A 98 1.43 -23.02 24.28
C PRO A 98 1.97 -21.73 24.91
N ALA A 99 2.93 -21.86 25.83
CA ALA A 99 3.56 -20.71 26.49
C ALA A 99 4.13 -19.69 25.49
N ALA A 100 4.64 -20.16 24.35
CA ALA A 100 5.11 -19.33 23.26
C ALA A 100 4.00 -18.43 22.68
N ALA A 101 2.80 -18.98 22.46
CA ALA A 101 1.67 -18.21 21.94
C ALA A 101 1.18 -17.18 22.95
N VAL A 102 1.19 -17.54 24.24
CA VAL A 102 0.90 -16.61 25.35
C VAL A 102 1.90 -15.45 25.37
N ALA A 103 3.20 -15.74 25.33
CA ALA A 103 4.25 -14.72 25.33
C ALA A 103 4.09 -13.76 24.14
N VAL A 104 3.79 -14.27 22.95
CA VAL A 104 3.50 -13.45 21.77
C VAL A 104 2.28 -12.55 22.00
N CYS A 105 1.14 -13.10 22.45
CA CYS A 105 -0.08 -12.31 22.59
C CYS A 105 -0.04 -11.30 23.75
N CYS A 106 0.76 -11.56 24.78
CA CYS A 106 0.95 -10.67 25.92
C CYS A 106 2.08 -9.63 25.69
N GLY A 107 2.83 -9.73 24.58
CA GLY A 107 3.96 -8.84 24.31
C GLY A 107 5.24 -9.18 25.08
N ASP A 108 5.29 -10.34 25.75
CA ASP A 108 6.39 -10.81 26.58
C ASP A 108 7.46 -11.57 25.76
N ILE A 109 7.83 -11.03 24.59
CA ILE A 109 8.86 -11.61 23.72
C ILE A 109 10.24 -11.12 24.15
N ALA A 110 10.56 -11.28 25.44
CA ALA A 110 11.94 -11.17 25.85
C ALA A 110 12.74 -12.28 25.13
N ALA A 111 13.93 -11.96 24.64
CA ALA A 111 14.74 -12.87 23.83
C ALA A 111 15.04 -14.24 24.51
N GLU A 112 14.91 -14.30 25.83
CA GLU A 112 15.16 -15.49 26.65
C GLU A 112 13.89 -16.29 26.96
N ALA A 113 12.69 -15.71 26.82
CA ALA A 113 11.44 -16.35 27.22
C ALA A 113 10.92 -17.36 26.17
N LEU A 114 11.28 -17.16 24.90
CA LEU A 114 10.88 -18.02 23.78
C LEU A 114 12.08 -18.86 23.32
N ASP A 115 12.14 -20.12 23.77
CA ASP A 115 13.08 -21.11 23.23
C ASP A 115 12.66 -21.54 21.82
N THR A 116 12.90 -20.66 20.84
CA THR A 116 12.57 -20.89 19.43
C THR A 116 13.33 -22.08 18.84
N SER A 117 14.41 -22.54 19.49
CA SER A 117 15.17 -23.72 19.06
C SER A 117 14.38 -25.03 19.18
N ARG A 118 13.31 -25.05 19.97
CA ARG A 118 12.45 -26.23 20.15
C ARG A 118 11.21 -26.25 19.28
N LEU A 119 10.92 -25.15 18.58
CA LEU A 119 9.74 -25.06 17.75
C LEU A 119 9.91 -25.92 16.50
N SER A 120 8.86 -26.68 16.16
CA SER A 120 8.78 -27.26 14.82
C SER A 120 8.54 -26.15 13.79
N VAL A 121 8.83 -26.45 12.51
CA VAL A 121 8.58 -25.50 11.41
C VAL A 121 7.10 -25.09 11.37
N LYS A 122 6.19 -26.02 11.66
CA LYS A 122 4.76 -25.76 11.73
C LYS A 122 4.40 -24.83 12.89
N ASP A 123 4.92 -25.09 14.08
CA ASP A 123 4.65 -24.25 15.26
C ASP A 123 5.21 -22.84 15.07
N ALA A 124 6.38 -22.71 14.43
CA ALA A 124 6.94 -21.41 14.06
C ALA A 124 6.03 -20.65 13.08
N ALA A 125 5.50 -21.32 12.06
CA ALA A 125 4.54 -20.72 11.12
C ALA A 125 3.26 -20.24 11.83
N ASP A 126 2.70 -21.09 12.70
CA ASP A 126 1.49 -20.79 13.46
C ASP A 126 1.71 -19.59 14.41
N LEU A 127 2.85 -19.55 15.10
CA LEU A 127 3.22 -18.44 15.98
C LEU A 127 3.46 -17.14 15.20
N LEU A 128 4.11 -17.21 14.04
CA LEU A 128 4.28 -16.04 13.17
C LEU A 128 2.94 -15.52 12.69
N GLN A 129 2.02 -16.40 12.26
CA GLN A 129 0.67 -16.01 11.85
C GLN A 129 -0.10 -15.34 12.99
N ILE A 130 0.01 -15.83 14.22
CA ILE A 130 -0.58 -15.19 15.41
C ILE A 130 0.08 -13.83 15.64
N ALA A 131 1.40 -13.74 15.62
CA ALA A 131 2.14 -12.52 15.91
C ALA A 131 1.85 -11.41 14.90
N VAL A 132 1.81 -11.71 13.60
CA VAL A 132 1.48 -10.70 12.57
C VAL A 132 0.02 -10.26 12.63
N ASN A 133 -0.85 -11.05 13.26
CA ASN A 133 -2.26 -10.73 13.43
C ASN A 133 -2.56 -9.94 14.71
N CYS A 134 -1.61 -9.92 15.67
CA CYS A 134 -1.65 -9.04 16.83
C CYS A 134 -1.68 -7.56 16.42
N SER A 135 -2.06 -6.67 17.33
CA SER A 135 -2.06 -5.22 17.09
C SER A 135 -0.69 -4.55 17.26
N SER A 136 0.28 -5.26 17.83
CA SER A 136 1.63 -4.75 18.08
C SER A 136 2.60 -5.20 17.00
N GLN A 137 3.11 -4.24 16.21
CA GLN A 137 4.18 -4.49 15.24
C GLN A 137 5.48 -4.95 15.91
N ASP A 138 5.78 -4.42 17.10
CA ASP A 138 7.00 -4.76 17.85
C ASP A 138 7.01 -6.24 18.22
N THR A 139 5.85 -6.78 18.58
CA THR A 139 5.68 -8.20 18.89
C THR A 139 5.98 -9.07 17.68
N ALA A 140 5.44 -8.73 16.50
CA ALA A 140 5.71 -9.47 15.29
C ALA A 140 7.21 -9.38 14.92
N THR A 141 7.77 -8.18 14.91
CA THR A 141 9.17 -7.91 14.59
C THR A 141 10.12 -8.65 15.52
N ALA A 142 9.90 -8.59 16.84
CA ALA A 142 10.72 -9.28 17.83
C ALA A 142 10.68 -10.80 17.65
N LEU A 143 9.53 -11.37 17.29
CA LEU A 143 9.44 -12.81 17.00
C LEU A 143 10.26 -13.18 15.76
N PHE A 144 10.14 -12.40 14.68
CA PHE A 144 10.93 -12.59 13.46
C PHE A 144 12.44 -12.50 13.74
N GLU A 145 12.88 -11.47 14.45
CA GLU A 145 14.28 -11.28 14.81
C GLU A 145 14.81 -12.38 15.74
N SER A 146 14.00 -12.84 16.71
CA SER A 146 14.33 -13.95 17.58
C SER A 146 14.53 -15.24 16.78
N MET A 147 13.61 -15.52 15.86
CA MET A 147 13.69 -16.67 14.97
C MET A 147 14.89 -16.59 14.02
N ALA A 148 15.20 -15.40 13.48
CA ALA A 148 16.36 -15.19 12.63
C ALA A 148 17.69 -15.39 13.40
N ARG A 149 17.75 -14.97 14.68
CA ARG A 149 18.95 -15.09 15.53
C ARG A 149 19.25 -16.52 15.96
N SER A 150 18.25 -17.38 16.11
CA SER A 150 18.41 -18.74 16.63
C SER A 150 19.19 -19.72 15.73
N GLN A 151 19.89 -19.24 14.70
CA GLN A 151 20.79 -19.95 13.77
C GLN A 151 20.20 -21.16 13.01
N ARG A 152 19.02 -21.65 13.38
CA ARG A 152 18.08 -22.23 12.43
C ARG A 152 17.51 -21.06 11.67
N THR A 153 18.23 -20.62 10.63
CA THR A 153 17.67 -19.75 9.60
C THR A 153 16.28 -20.30 9.35
N LEU A 154 15.26 -19.50 9.63
CA LEU A 154 13.89 -19.90 9.37
C LEU A 154 13.85 -20.09 7.87
N ASP A 155 14.08 -21.33 7.43
CA ASP A 155 14.25 -21.60 6.03
C ASP A 155 12.85 -21.48 5.47
N PHE A 156 12.56 -20.33 4.87
CA PHE A 156 11.25 -20.05 4.29
C PHE A 156 10.90 -21.05 3.20
N LYS A 157 11.87 -21.84 2.71
CA LYS A 157 11.63 -23.00 1.85
C LYS A 157 10.99 -24.18 2.56
N LEU A 158 11.18 -24.29 3.88
CA LEU A 158 10.55 -25.31 4.72
C LEU A 158 9.14 -24.90 5.15
N LEU A 159 8.85 -23.59 5.17
CA LEU A 159 7.48 -23.12 5.37
C LEU A 159 6.62 -23.48 4.15
N GLU A 160 5.37 -23.85 4.41
CA GLU A 160 4.42 -24.04 3.32
C GLU A 160 4.23 -22.71 2.55
N PRO A 161 4.30 -22.72 1.21
CA PRO A 161 4.09 -21.51 0.40
C PRO A 161 2.77 -20.79 0.70
N ALA A 162 1.73 -21.52 1.06
CA ALA A 162 0.44 -20.96 1.47
C ALA A 162 0.50 -20.22 2.82
N ALA A 163 1.33 -20.68 3.76
CA ALA A 163 1.54 -20.01 5.04
C ALA A 163 2.29 -18.69 4.86
N VAL A 164 3.39 -18.68 4.09
CA VAL A 164 4.17 -17.46 3.82
C VAL A 164 3.31 -16.38 3.14
N ARG A 165 2.55 -16.75 2.11
CA ARG A 165 1.63 -15.83 1.41
C ARG A 165 0.60 -15.24 2.37
N ARG A 166 0.02 -16.06 3.25
CA ARG A 166 -0.94 -15.61 4.26
C ARG A 166 -0.31 -14.66 5.28
N ILE A 167 0.89 -14.97 5.77
CA ILE A 167 1.62 -14.13 6.73
C ILE A 167 1.92 -12.76 6.09
N LEU A 168 2.38 -12.73 4.83
CA LEU A 168 2.63 -11.48 4.09
C LEU A 168 1.37 -10.62 3.93
N VAL A 169 0.26 -11.23 3.48
CA VAL A 169 -1.02 -10.51 3.34
C VAL A 169 -1.52 -10.01 4.69
N THR A 170 -1.39 -10.82 5.74
CA THR A 170 -1.77 -10.43 7.10
C THR A 170 -0.90 -9.26 7.57
N ALA A 171 0.41 -9.31 7.39
CA ALA A 171 1.31 -8.23 7.76
C ALA A 171 0.96 -6.92 7.01
N ALA A 172 0.60 -7.00 5.72
CA ALA A 172 0.13 -5.85 4.95
C ALA A 172 -1.19 -5.28 5.46
N LEU A 173 -2.18 -6.15 5.72
CA LEU A 173 -3.48 -5.78 6.31
C LEU A 173 -3.31 -5.10 7.69
N ARG A 174 -2.34 -5.56 8.46
CA ARG A 174 -2.03 -5.08 9.82
C ARG A 174 -1.00 -3.95 9.85
N GLN A 175 -0.51 -3.51 8.69
CA GLN A 175 0.47 -2.42 8.56
C GLN A 175 1.81 -2.68 9.23
N HIS A 176 2.22 -3.95 9.32
CA HIS A 176 3.49 -4.33 9.91
C HIS A 176 4.63 -4.21 8.87
N ALA A 177 4.95 -2.98 8.48
CA ALA A 177 5.93 -2.69 7.42
C ALA A 177 7.28 -3.40 7.64
N SER A 178 7.85 -3.33 8.84
CA SER A 178 9.15 -3.97 9.16
C SER A 178 9.11 -5.49 9.01
N VAL A 179 7.95 -6.12 9.25
CA VAL A 179 7.77 -7.56 9.05
C VAL A 179 7.78 -7.89 7.56
N ILE A 180 7.11 -7.08 6.75
CA ILE A 180 7.05 -7.25 5.30
C ILE A 180 8.45 -7.11 4.70
N GLU A 181 9.21 -6.09 5.12
CA GLU A 181 10.60 -5.90 4.70
C GLU A 181 11.46 -7.10 5.10
N THR A 182 11.36 -7.54 6.36
CA THR A 182 12.11 -8.69 6.86
C THR A 182 11.79 -9.96 6.09
N LEU A 183 10.52 -10.20 5.74
CA LEU A 183 10.07 -11.34 4.94
C LEU A 183 10.56 -11.25 3.49
N ALA A 184 10.42 -10.09 2.85
CA ALA A 184 10.82 -9.91 1.45
C ALA A 184 12.35 -10.05 1.24
N MET A 185 13.16 -9.76 2.27
CA MET A 185 14.60 -10.01 2.25
C MET A 185 15.00 -11.48 2.35
N GLN A 186 14.06 -12.39 2.66
CA GLN A 186 14.38 -13.80 2.86
C GLN A 186 14.54 -14.52 1.52
N ALA A 187 15.59 -15.33 1.42
CA ALA A 187 15.85 -16.13 0.24
C ALA A 187 14.68 -17.07 -0.06
N GLY A 188 14.13 -16.97 -1.27
CA GLY A 188 13.04 -17.83 -1.74
C GLY A 188 11.63 -17.25 -1.58
N VAL A 189 11.45 -16.16 -0.83
CA VAL A 189 10.11 -15.51 -0.73
C VAL A 189 9.65 -15.02 -2.10
N GLU A 190 10.56 -14.47 -2.91
CA GLU A 190 10.27 -14.06 -4.29
C GLU A 190 9.72 -15.20 -5.17
N GLN A 191 10.13 -16.46 -4.93
CA GLN A 191 9.65 -17.63 -5.67
C GLN A 191 8.31 -18.17 -5.15
N ILE A 192 7.97 -17.83 -3.90
CA ILE A 192 6.77 -18.30 -3.20
C ILE A 192 5.58 -17.36 -3.45
N VAL A 193 5.84 -16.07 -3.61
CA VAL A 193 4.82 -15.05 -3.79
C VAL A 193 4.32 -15.06 -5.24
N ASP A 194 3.08 -15.50 -5.42
CA ASP A 194 2.40 -15.41 -6.71
C ASP A 194 1.93 -13.97 -7.01
N PRO A 195 1.62 -13.65 -8.28
CA PRO A 195 1.24 -12.30 -8.69
C PRO A 195 0.02 -11.75 -7.93
N ALA A 196 -0.97 -12.61 -7.62
CA ALA A 196 -2.20 -12.19 -6.95
C ALA A 196 -1.94 -11.81 -5.49
N THR A 197 -1.07 -12.57 -4.81
CA THR A 197 -0.63 -12.27 -3.44
C THR A 197 0.17 -10.97 -3.43
N PHE A 198 1.08 -10.78 -4.40
CA PHE A 198 1.87 -9.57 -4.49
C PHE A 198 1.00 -8.33 -4.73
N GLU A 199 0.04 -8.42 -5.65
CA GLU A 199 -0.96 -7.37 -5.90
C GLU A 199 -1.75 -7.04 -4.61
N ALA A 200 -2.23 -8.05 -3.88
CA ALA A 200 -2.97 -7.85 -2.64
C ALA A 200 -2.12 -7.13 -1.57
N VAL A 201 -0.86 -7.52 -1.40
CA VAL A 201 0.08 -6.86 -0.48
C VAL A 201 0.28 -5.39 -0.85
N LEU A 202 0.58 -5.10 -2.13
CA LEU A 202 0.77 -3.73 -2.60
C LEU A 202 -0.51 -2.89 -2.42
N SER A 203 -1.68 -3.44 -2.76
CA SER A 203 -2.96 -2.75 -2.61
C SER A 203 -3.26 -2.40 -1.15
N HIS A 204 -3.01 -3.32 -0.21
CA HIS A 204 -3.18 -3.04 1.21
C HIS A 204 -2.23 -1.96 1.71
N LEU A 205 -0.95 -2.02 1.33
CA LEU A 205 0.04 -1.01 1.71
C LEU A 205 -0.28 0.38 1.14
N MET A 206 -0.73 0.46 -0.12
CA MET A 206 -1.16 1.71 -0.75
C MET A 206 -2.36 2.34 -0.03
N THR A 207 -3.36 1.54 0.34
CA THR A 207 -4.53 2.01 1.09
C THR A 207 -4.13 2.66 2.41
N GLN A 208 -3.05 2.15 3.02
CA GLN A 208 -2.50 2.60 4.28
C GLN A 208 -1.35 3.62 4.12
N ARG A 209 -1.07 4.06 2.88
CA ARG A 209 -0.08 5.10 2.55
C ARG A 209 1.37 4.73 2.85
N HIS A 210 1.70 3.45 2.79
CA HIS A 210 3.08 2.93 2.85
C HIS A 210 3.69 2.85 1.44
N GLU A 211 3.74 3.98 0.74
CA GLU A 211 4.21 4.05 -0.65
C GLU A 211 5.71 3.75 -0.79
N ASP A 212 6.50 4.12 0.22
CA ASP A 212 7.92 3.83 0.34
C ASP A 212 8.17 2.31 0.41
N VAL A 213 7.41 1.60 1.24
CA VAL A 213 7.47 0.13 1.35
C VAL A 213 7.03 -0.51 0.03
N CYS A 214 5.98 0.02 -0.63
CA CYS A 214 5.57 -0.47 -1.95
C CYS A 214 6.67 -0.31 -3.00
N ALA A 215 7.30 0.87 -3.06
CA ALA A 215 8.35 1.17 -4.00
C ALA A 215 9.60 0.29 -3.76
N TRP A 216 9.94 0.06 -2.50
CA TRP A 216 11.01 -0.87 -2.10
C TRP A 216 10.66 -2.32 -2.48
N LEU A 217 9.44 -2.79 -2.22
CA LEU A 217 9.00 -4.14 -2.58
C LEU A 217 9.04 -4.39 -4.08
N LEU A 218 8.67 -3.41 -4.90
CA LEU A 218 8.78 -3.52 -6.36
C LEU A 218 10.24 -3.73 -6.83
N ASP A 219 11.21 -3.16 -6.11
CA ASP A 219 12.64 -3.34 -6.41
C ASP A 219 13.18 -4.66 -5.86
N THR A 220 12.84 -5.00 -4.62
CA THR A 220 13.33 -6.19 -3.93
C THR A 220 12.72 -7.48 -4.48
N CYS A 221 11.47 -7.44 -4.92
CA CYS A 221 10.75 -8.57 -5.49
C CYS A 221 10.52 -8.38 -6.99
N ALA A 222 11.57 -8.02 -7.73
CA ALA A 222 11.50 -7.68 -9.15
C ALA A 222 10.87 -8.79 -10.02
N THR A 223 11.10 -10.06 -9.71
CA THR A 223 10.50 -11.20 -10.45
C THR A 223 9.00 -11.26 -10.21
N ALA A 224 8.55 -11.16 -8.96
CA ALA A 224 7.12 -11.13 -8.63
C ALA A 224 6.44 -9.91 -9.26
N ALA A 225 7.08 -8.74 -9.20
CA ALA A 225 6.63 -7.53 -9.86
C ALA A 225 6.48 -7.73 -11.38
N ALA A 226 7.49 -8.29 -12.05
CA ALA A 226 7.46 -8.52 -13.50
C ALA A 226 6.33 -9.47 -13.95
N THR A 227 5.80 -10.30 -13.04
CA THR A 227 4.70 -11.22 -13.31
C THR A 227 3.30 -10.65 -13.07
N LEU A 228 3.18 -9.39 -12.63
CA LEU A 228 1.89 -8.71 -12.51
C LEU A 228 1.22 -8.57 -13.88
N SER A 229 -0.11 -8.74 -13.91
CA SER A 229 -0.91 -8.50 -15.11
C SER A 229 -1.03 -7.00 -15.41
N SER A 230 -1.29 -6.65 -16.67
CA SER A 230 -1.55 -5.25 -17.07
C SER A 230 -2.73 -4.65 -16.30
N ASP A 231 -3.80 -5.43 -16.09
CA ASP A 231 -4.97 -5.02 -15.29
C ASP A 231 -4.61 -4.77 -13.82
N ALA A 232 -3.74 -5.60 -13.23
CA ALA A 232 -3.26 -5.41 -11.86
C ALA A 232 -2.44 -4.13 -11.74
N VAL A 233 -1.51 -3.90 -12.68
CA VAL A 233 -0.71 -2.65 -12.72
C VAL A 233 -1.63 -1.43 -12.89
N ALA A 234 -2.63 -1.51 -13.76
CA ALA A 234 -3.61 -0.44 -13.94
C ALA A 234 -4.36 -0.10 -12.64
N ARG A 235 -4.85 -1.12 -11.92
CA ARG A 235 -5.52 -0.96 -10.62
C ARG A 235 -4.61 -0.33 -9.58
N LEU A 236 -3.37 -0.80 -9.48
CA LEU A 236 -2.38 -0.26 -8.53
C LEU A 236 -2.04 1.21 -8.86
N ILE A 237 -1.88 1.58 -10.14
CA ILE A 237 -1.66 2.98 -10.52
C ILE A 237 -2.85 3.85 -10.13
N LEU A 238 -4.08 3.43 -10.45
CA LEU A 238 -5.29 4.17 -10.10
C LEU A 238 -5.42 4.32 -8.57
N GLN A 239 -5.17 3.25 -7.83
CA GLN A 239 -5.21 3.26 -6.37
C GLN A 239 -4.15 4.20 -5.77
N ALA A 240 -2.94 4.22 -6.33
CA ALA A 240 -1.90 5.16 -5.93
C ALA A 240 -2.35 6.61 -6.16
N LEU A 241 -2.97 6.90 -7.30
CA LEU A 241 -3.46 8.24 -7.63
C LEU A 241 -4.63 8.68 -6.71
N GLU A 242 -5.53 7.76 -6.39
CA GLU A 242 -6.69 8.01 -5.51
C GLU A 242 -6.30 8.22 -4.04
N SER A 243 -5.18 7.66 -3.59
CA SER A 243 -4.70 7.75 -2.20
C SER A 243 -4.26 9.18 -1.80
N GLY A 244 -4.08 10.07 -2.79
CA GLY A 244 -4.14 11.53 -2.64
C GLY A 244 -2.78 12.25 -2.60
N PRO A 245 -2.73 13.55 -2.93
CA PRO A 245 -1.50 14.28 -3.29
C PRO A 245 -0.54 14.64 -2.14
N LYS A 246 -0.65 14.01 -0.97
CA LYS A 246 0.02 14.49 0.25
C LYS A 246 1.49 14.07 0.39
N CYS A 247 1.93 13.05 -0.34
CA CYS A 247 3.33 12.59 -0.28
C CYS A 247 4.08 12.93 -1.57
N GLN A 248 5.20 13.67 -1.44
CA GLN A 248 6.16 13.88 -2.54
C GLN A 248 6.70 12.55 -3.10
N GLN A 249 6.58 11.46 -2.33
CA GLN A 249 7.02 10.12 -2.69
C GLN A 249 6.08 9.38 -3.66
N HIS A 250 4.83 9.84 -3.86
CA HIS A 250 3.87 9.25 -4.81
C HIS A 250 4.45 9.12 -6.22
N GLY A 251 5.23 10.12 -6.63
CA GLY A 251 5.85 10.13 -7.95
C GLY A 251 6.80 8.95 -8.18
N SER A 252 7.46 8.44 -7.13
CA SER A 252 8.37 7.31 -7.24
C SER A 252 7.61 6.01 -7.52
N LEU A 253 6.57 5.72 -6.75
CA LEU A 253 5.78 4.49 -6.89
C LEU A 253 5.03 4.45 -8.22
N VAL A 254 4.32 5.51 -8.59
CA VAL A 254 3.61 5.58 -9.88
C VAL A 254 4.59 5.48 -11.04
N SER A 255 5.75 6.15 -10.97
CA SER A 255 6.78 6.02 -12.00
C SER A 255 7.30 4.60 -12.13
N LYS A 256 7.51 3.87 -11.02
CA LYS A 256 7.93 2.46 -11.06
C LYS A 256 6.88 1.59 -11.73
N LEU A 257 5.61 1.73 -11.35
CA LEU A 257 4.50 0.96 -11.92
C LEU A 257 4.35 1.20 -13.43
N ILE A 258 4.46 2.45 -13.89
CA ILE A 258 4.39 2.79 -15.32
C ILE A 258 5.59 2.22 -16.10
N CYS A 259 6.75 2.08 -15.47
CA CYS A 259 7.93 1.49 -16.10
C CYS A 259 7.90 -0.05 -16.16
N MET A 260 6.88 -0.71 -15.59
CA MET A 260 6.79 -2.17 -15.62
C MET A 260 6.42 -2.69 -17.02
N PRO A 261 6.91 -3.87 -17.43
CA PRO A 261 6.59 -4.43 -18.75
C PRO A 261 5.09 -4.60 -19.01
N ALA A 262 4.32 -4.93 -17.97
CA ALA A 262 2.87 -5.08 -18.05
C ALA A 262 2.13 -3.76 -18.31
N ALA A 263 2.71 -2.61 -17.96
CA ALA A 263 2.12 -1.30 -18.25
C ALA A 263 2.03 -1.03 -19.76
N ALA A 264 2.98 -1.55 -20.55
CA ALA A 264 2.95 -1.44 -22.01
C ALA A 264 1.80 -2.23 -22.66
N GLN A 265 1.19 -3.17 -21.94
CA GLN A 265 0.08 -4.02 -22.41
C GLN A 265 -1.28 -3.55 -21.87
N MET A 266 -1.33 -2.37 -21.26
CA MET A 266 -2.58 -1.83 -20.71
C MET A 266 -3.59 -1.51 -21.81
N SER A 267 -4.87 -1.72 -21.48
CA SER A 267 -5.96 -1.33 -22.37
C SER A 267 -6.00 0.19 -22.56
N SER A 268 -6.50 0.64 -23.72
CA SER A 268 -6.73 2.07 -23.96
C SER A 268 -7.72 2.68 -22.95
N SER A 269 -8.70 1.89 -22.47
CA SER A 269 -9.63 2.31 -21.43
C SER A 269 -8.94 2.54 -20.08
N ASP A 270 -8.00 1.69 -19.68
CA ASP A 270 -7.28 1.87 -18.41
C ASP A 270 -6.34 3.06 -18.48
N MET A 271 -5.65 3.24 -19.61
CA MET A 271 -4.82 4.42 -19.85
C MET A 271 -5.65 5.72 -19.81
N ALA A 272 -6.83 5.73 -20.44
CA ALA A 272 -7.73 6.88 -20.38
C ALA A 272 -8.17 7.19 -18.94
N ARG A 273 -8.49 6.17 -18.14
CA ARG A 273 -8.82 6.34 -16.71
C ARG A 273 -7.65 6.92 -15.92
N ILE A 274 -6.44 6.42 -16.14
CA ILE A 274 -5.23 6.95 -15.48
C ILE A 274 -5.01 8.42 -15.85
N ILE A 275 -5.10 8.77 -17.14
CA ILE A 275 -4.94 10.17 -17.58
C ILE A 275 -5.99 11.08 -16.93
N GLN A 276 -7.25 10.65 -16.86
CA GLN A 276 -8.32 11.39 -16.20
C GLN A 276 -8.08 11.57 -14.69
N SER A 277 -7.55 10.55 -14.02
CA SER A 277 -7.18 10.64 -12.60
C SER A 277 -5.99 11.56 -12.35
N ILE A 278 -5.10 11.75 -13.34
CA ILE A 278 -3.93 12.64 -13.24
C ILE A 278 -4.29 14.10 -13.53
N ASP A 279 -5.44 14.44 -14.11
CA ASP A 279 -5.79 15.82 -14.53
C ASP A 279 -5.78 16.85 -13.37
N TRP A 280 -5.69 16.39 -12.12
CA TRP A 280 -5.43 17.20 -10.91
C TRP A 280 -3.95 17.51 -10.62
N LEU A 281 -3.00 16.89 -11.31
CA LEU A 281 -1.55 16.87 -11.06
C LEU A 281 -0.78 17.24 -12.34
N GLY A 282 -0.91 18.49 -12.81
CA GLY A 282 -0.34 18.98 -14.09
C GLY A 282 1.15 18.67 -14.33
N THR A 283 1.95 18.45 -13.29
CA THR A 283 3.38 18.07 -13.40
C THR A 283 3.61 16.58 -13.70
N LEU A 284 2.68 15.70 -13.30
CA LEU A 284 2.82 14.25 -13.48
C LEU A 284 2.48 13.83 -14.91
N VAL A 285 1.50 14.51 -15.55
CA VAL A 285 1.11 14.30 -16.95
C VAL A 285 2.34 14.34 -17.87
N TRP A 286 3.19 15.35 -17.69
CA TRP A 286 4.40 15.52 -18.50
C TRP A 286 5.38 14.36 -18.35
N ARG A 287 5.55 13.82 -17.13
CA ARG A 287 6.44 12.67 -16.90
C ARG A 287 5.90 11.39 -17.53
N VAL A 288 4.59 11.13 -17.39
CA VAL A 288 3.95 9.96 -18.00
C VAL A 288 4.07 10.02 -19.53
N LEU A 289 3.74 11.16 -20.15
CA LEU A 289 3.87 11.34 -21.59
C LEU A 289 5.32 11.14 -22.06
N THR A 290 6.30 11.64 -21.31
CA THR A 290 7.72 11.48 -21.66
C THR A 290 8.17 10.01 -21.59
N ILE A 291 7.72 9.26 -20.59
CA ILE A 291 8.05 7.82 -20.43
C ILE A 291 7.36 6.99 -21.52
N CYS A 292 6.07 7.20 -21.77
CA CYS A 292 5.35 6.51 -22.84
C CYS A 292 5.96 6.80 -24.22
N TRP A 293 6.40 8.03 -24.45
CA TRP A 293 7.05 8.42 -25.70
C TRP A 293 8.45 7.82 -25.85
N SER A 294 9.21 7.67 -24.77
CA SER A 294 10.58 7.14 -24.82
C SER A 294 10.63 5.63 -25.06
N GLN A 295 9.58 4.89 -24.67
CA GLN A 295 9.54 3.43 -24.83
C GLN A 295 9.25 2.94 -26.26
N ARG A 296 8.97 3.84 -27.24
CA ARG A 296 8.95 3.71 -28.74
C ARG A 296 8.67 2.34 -29.40
N SER A 297 7.98 1.41 -28.76
CA SER A 297 7.56 0.13 -29.33
C SER A 297 6.04 -0.05 -29.37
N CYS A 298 5.27 0.95 -28.91
CA CYS A 298 3.81 0.92 -28.99
C CYS A 298 3.31 1.82 -30.11
N THR A 299 2.58 1.24 -31.05
CA THR A 299 1.69 1.91 -32.01
C THR A 299 0.52 2.58 -31.28
N LEU A 300 0.78 3.60 -30.48
CA LEU A 300 -0.24 4.41 -29.79
C LEU A 300 -0.55 5.67 -30.60
N VAL A 301 -1.15 5.47 -31.78
CA VAL A 301 -1.72 6.56 -32.58
C VAL A 301 -3.02 7.15 -31.99
N PRO A 302 -3.90 6.42 -31.27
CA PRO A 302 -5.18 7.01 -30.81
C PRO A 302 -5.11 7.77 -29.47
N ALA A 303 -3.99 7.72 -28.73
CA ALA A 303 -3.90 8.42 -27.43
C ALA A 303 -3.73 9.95 -27.57
N VAL A 304 -3.22 10.42 -28.72
CA VAL A 304 -2.97 11.84 -28.99
C VAL A 304 -4.29 12.63 -29.14
N GLU A 305 -5.35 11.99 -29.66
CA GLU A 305 -6.69 12.60 -29.77
C GLU A 305 -7.38 12.79 -28.40
N CYS A 306 -7.09 11.95 -27.39
CA CYS A 306 -7.65 12.14 -26.05
C CYS A 306 -7.02 13.32 -25.31
N VAL A 307 -5.73 13.61 -25.56
CA VAL A 307 -5.00 14.70 -24.88
C VAL A 307 -5.38 16.07 -25.44
N SER A 308 -5.71 16.17 -26.75
CA SER A 308 -6.16 17.42 -27.37
C SER A 308 -7.49 17.91 -26.78
N HIS A 309 -8.40 16.99 -26.43
CA HIS A 309 -9.67 17.34 -25.79
C HIS A 309 -9.53 17.76 -24.31
N ALA A 310 -8.58 17.17 -23.55
CA ALA A 310 -8.33 17.54 -22.17
C ALA A 310 -7.63 18.92 -22.05
N THR A 311 -6.63 19.18 -22.90
CA THR A 311 -5.96 20.49 -22.95
C THR A 311 -6.90 21.62 -23.42
N ALA A 312 -7.81 21.35 -24.37
CA ALA A 312 -8.82 22.32 -24.81
C ALA A 312 -9.84 22.72 -23.72
N ARG A 313 -10.12 21.85 -22.73
CA ARG A 313 -10.96 22.20 -21.57
C ARG A 313 -10.21 23.10 -20.58
N HIS A 314 -8.89 22.99 -20.50
CA HIS A 314 -8.08 23.77 -19.56
C HIS A 314 -7.77 25.18 -20.07
N THR A 315 -7.60 25.35 -21.39
CA THR A 315 -7.40 26.68 -22.01
C THR A 315 -8.67 27.56 -21.93
N ASN A 316 -9.85 26.97 -22.02
CA ASN A 316 -11.12 27.70 -21.87
C ASN A 316 -11.38 28.26 -20.45
N LYS A 317 -10.73 27.70 -19.41
CA LYS A 317 -10.82 28.23 -18.03
C LYS A 317 -9.81 29.34 -17.73
N LEU A 318 -8.73 29.45 -18.50
CA LEU A 318 -7.70 30.48 -18.33
C LEU A 318 -7.93 31.74 -19.20
N GLY A 319 -8.92 31.71 -20.11
CA GLY A 319 -9.23 32.79 -21.06
C GLY A 319 -9.92 34.04 -20.51
N ARG A 320 -9.94 34.29 -19.20
CA ARG A 320 -10.57 35.50 -18.60
C ARG A 320 -9.61 36.52 -17.98
N HIS A 321 -8.33 36.52 -18.37
CA HIS A 321 -7.38 37.56 -17.93
C HIS A 321 -6.42 38.10 -19.00
N ALA A 322 -6.69 37.86 -20.29
CA ALA A 322 -5.82 38.30 -21.38
C ALA A 322 -6.37 39.53 -22.13
N ASP A 323 -6.74 40.59 -21.42
CA ASP A 323 -6.99 41.90 -22.03
C ASP A 323 -6.29 42.98 -21.22
N THR A 324 -5.01 43.21 -21.51
CA THR A 324 -4.31 44.51 -21.36
C THR A 324 -2.83 44.35 -21.73
N CYS A 325 -2.47 44.70 -22.95
CA CYS A 325 -1.10 45.08 -23.32
C CYS A 325 -1.17 46.04 -24.52
N ALA A 326 -0.94 47.33 -24.27
CA ALA A 326 -0.74 48.36 -25.29
C ALA A 326 0.75 48.45 -25.67
N PRO A 327 1.11 48.89 -26.88
CA PRO A 327 2.50 48.97 -27.30
C PRO A 327 3.17 50.22 -26.73
N VAL A 328 4.33 50.06 -26.08
CA VAL A 328 5.22 51.16 -25.73
C VAL A 328 6.38 51.18 -26.72
N SER A 329 6.48 52.29 -27.45
CA SER A 329 7.54 52.61 -28.39
C SER A 329 8.78 53.15 -27.68
N GLY A 330 9.93 52.55 -28.01
CA GLY A 330 11.23 53.22 -28.15
C GLY A 330 11.99 53.59 -26.87
N GLN A 331 13.11 52.90 -26.61
CA GLN A 331 14.34 53.52 -26.12
C GLN A 331 15.55 52.57 -26.28
N HIS A 332 16.66 53.14 -26.77
CA HIS A 332 17.96 52.51 -27.01
C HIS A 332 18.72 52.20 -25.71
N MET A 333 19.41 51.04 -25.65
CA MET A 333 20.60 50.72 -24.83
C MET A 333 21.17 49.33 -25.23
N PRO A 334 22.40 48.95 -24.83
CA PRO A 334 23.52 48.69 -25.76
C PRO A 334 23.64 47.24 -26.28
N THR A 335 24.25 47.14 -27.46
CA THR A 335 24.62 45.91 -28.16
C THR A 335 25.80 45.18 -27.49
N CYS A 336 25.61 43.90 -27.14
CA CYS A 336 26.72 42.95 -26.96
C CYS A 336 27.20 42.43 -28.33
N PRO A 337 28.51 42.18 -28.52
CA PRO A 337 29.05 41.74 -29.80
C PRO A 337 28.95 40.21 -29.96
N ALA A 338 28.89 39.80 -31.23
CA ALA A 338 28.90 38.43 -31.77
C ALA A 338 27.55 37.68 -31.77
N ALA A 339 26.78 37.92 -32.84
CA ALA A 339 25.87 36.93 -33.39
C ALA A 339 26.03 36.94 -34.92
N ASP A 340 26.69 35.92 -35.43
CA ASP A 340 26.74 35.60 -36.85
C ASP A 340 25.35 35.17 -37.35
N ALA A 341 25.16 35.37 -38.65
CA ALA A 341 23.91 35.31 -39.38
C ALA A 341 23.15 33.98 -39.23
N SER A 342 22.04 34.01 -38.50
CA SER A 342 20.83 33.24 -38.85
C SER A 342 19.63 33.96 -38.24
N GLY A 343 18.65 34.31 -39.07
CA GLY A 343 17.47 35.09 -38.68
C GLY A 343 16.49 34.33 -37.78
N ALA A 344 16.91 33.97 -36.57
CA ALA A 344 16.06 33.34 -35.57
C ALA A 344 15.44 34.40 -34.64
N ARG A 345 14.12 34.42 -34.53
CA ARG A 345 13.40 35.18 -33.48
C ARG A 345 13.53 34.43 -32.17
N PHE A 346 14.19 35.03 -31.19
CA PHE A 346 14.26 34.51 -29.82
C PHE A 346 13.05 34.99 -29.01
N TRP A 347 12.33 34.05 -28.40
CA TRP A 347 11.37 34.35 -27.34
C TRP A 347 12.09 34.21 -25.99
N ARG A 348 12.11 35.27 -25.17
CA ARG A 348 12.64 35.21 -23.81
C ARG A 348 11.54 34.79 -22.83
N CYS A 349 11.86 33.86 -21.95
CA CYS A 349 11.01 33.51 -20.81
C CYS A 349 11.02 34.66 -19.78
N LYS A 350 9.87 34.93 -19.16
CA LYS A 350 9.66 35.97 -18.12
C LYS A 350 10.61 35.86 -16.93
N CYS A 351 11.18 34.68 -16.67
CA CYS A 351 12.21 34.47 -15.64
C CYS A 351 13.54 35.18 -15.96
N CYS A 352 13.86 35.40 -17.24
CA CYS A 352 15.05 36.14 -17.65
C CYS A 352 14.82 37.66 -17.68
N GLU A 353 13.58 38.14 -17.71
CA GLU A 353 13.27 39.58 -17.69
C GLU A 353 13.44 40.21 -16.31
N ASN A 354 13.26 39.43 -15.23
CA ASN A 354 13.28 39.95 -13.86
C ASN A 354 14.66 39.90 -13.17
N GLY A 355 15.75 39.56 -13.87
CA GLY A 355 17.12 39.75 -13.39
C GLY A 355 17.54 39.00 -12.11
N HIS A 356 16.77 38.02 -11.64
CA HIS A 356 16.98 37.43 -10.31
C HIS A 356 17.90 36.19 -10.25
N MET A 357 18.50 35.72 -11.34
CA MET A 357 19.47 34.63 -11.27
C MET A 357 20.63 34.77 -12.25
N GLY A 358 21.83 34.53 -11.75
CA GLY A 358 23.06 34.48 -12.54
C GLY A 358 23.13 33.28 -13.50
N PRO A 359 24.14 33.26 -14.39
CA PRO A 359 24.20 32.40 -15.58
C PRO A 359 24.35 30.88 -15.32
N SER A 360 24.29 30.40 -14.08
CA SER A 360 24.42 28.98 -13.72
C SER A 360 23.13 28.33 -13.19
N GLY A 361 21.98 29.02 -13.22
CA GLY A 361 20.78 28.59 -12.48
C GLY A 361 19.52 28.21 -13.29
N CYS A 362 19.56 28.10 -14.62
CA CYS A 362 18.37 27.79 -15.43
C CYS A 362 18.51 26.48 -16.21
N THR A 363 18.03 25.37 -15.63
CA THR A 363 17.85 24.07 -16.29
C THR A 363 16.73 24.06 -17.34
N CYS A 364 16.01 25.17 -17.52
CA CYS A 364 14.89 25.28 -18.46
C CYS A 364 15.31 25.47 -19.93
N CYS A 365 16.60 25.66 -20.24
CA CYS A 365 17.04 26.14 -21.56
C CYS A 365 17.84 25.14 -22.40
N PHE A 366 17.73 23.83 -22.15
CA PHE A 366 18.27 22.81 -23.06
C PHE A 366 17.17 21.99 -23.72
N LEU A 367 16.51 22.61 -24.68
CA LEU A 367 15.82 21.90 -25.77
C LEU A 367 16.32 22.54 -27.08
N SER A 368 16.94 21.72 -27.93
CA SER A 368 17.51 22.15 -29.20
C SER A 368 16.41 22.68 -30.13
N SER A 369 16.76 23.61 -31.02
CA SER A 369 15.85 24.17 -32.03
C SER A 369 15.20 23.10 -32.94
N GLU A 370 15.77 21.90 -33.01
CA GLU A 370 15.18 20.74 -33.71
C GLU A 370 13.83 20.31 -33.11
N TRP A 371 13.65 20.46 -31.79
CA TRP A 371 12.40 20.11 -31.11
C TRP A 371 11.21 20.96 -31.58
N TRP A 372 11.44 22.25 -31.87
CA TRP A 372 10.38 23.14 -32.36
C TRP A 372 10.08 22.90 -33.84
N GLN A 373 11.09 22.60 -34.66
CA GLN A 373 10.87 22.36 -36.09
C GLN A 373 10.08 21.07 -36.36
N GLN A 374 10.25 20.04 -35.54
CA GLN A 374 9.46 18.80 -35.66
C GLN A 374 7.99 18.98 -35.22
N LEU A 375 7.73 19.84 -34.24
CA LEU A 375 6.36 20.22 -33.84
C LEU A 375 5.63 21.06 -34.90
N GLN A 376 6.34 21.92 -35.63
CA GLN A 376 5.75 22.65 -36.77
C GLN A 376 5.50 21.77 -38.00
N ALA A 377 6.38 20.80 -38.27
CA ALA A 377 6.21 19.90 -39.41
C ALA A 377 4.99 18.97 -39.27
N GLY A 378 4.64 18.57 -38.04
CA GLY A 378 3.44 17.77 -37.76
C GLY A 378 2.12 18.56 -37.85
N PHE A 379 2.14 19.89 -37.70
CA PHE A 379 0.94 20.73 -37.69
C PHE A 379 0.50 21.25 -39.07
N VAL A 380 1.32 21.05 -40.11
CA VAL A 380 1.02 21.48 -41.50
C VAL A 380 0.60 20.30 -42.39
N ALA A 381 0.63 19.07 -41.86
CA ALA A 381 0.20 17.86 -42.54
C ALA A 381 -1.04 17.25 -41.87
N GLU A 382 -2.05 18.08 -41.59
CA GLU A 382 -3.46 17.70 -41.38
C GLU A 382 -4.38 18.81 -41.93
#